data_AF-A0A662NZ43-F1
#
_entry.id   AF-A0A662NZ43-F1
#
_cell.length_a   1.000
_cell.length_b   1.000
_cell.length_c   1.000
_cell.angle_alpha   90.00
_cell.angle_beta   90.00
_cell.angle_gamma   90.00
#
_symmetry.space_group_name_H-M   'P 1'
#
loop_
_entity.id
_entity.type
_entity.pdbx_description
1 polymer ?
#
loop_
_entity_poly.entity_id
_entity_poly.type
_entity_poly.pdbx_seq_one_letter_code
_entity_poly.pdbx_strand_id
1 'polypeptide(L)'
;MKELPPEKGIRNFSVIETTLEKIREKIREIYDPKKVHYIGVDAYDDGNKMEIRYWFLKKESNVVLLVKAPFDYGEKVPSISDIVKPAFVQEWEIADLFGINIEGRVENFFLTPESPRAPLRRGDKLGK
;
A
#
# COMPACT_ATOMS: atom_id res chain seq x y z
N MET A 1 -28.11 -23.47 0.64
CA MET A 1 -26.85 -22.72 0.82
C MET A 1 -25.74 -23.76 0.77
N LYS A 2 -24.84 -23.72 -0.22
CA LYS A 2 -23.71 -24.67 -0.25
C LYS A 2 -22.81 -24.32 0.93
N GLU A 3 -22.50 -25.30 1.78
CA GLU A 3 -21.49 -25.14 2.82
C GLU A 3 -20.18 -24.70 2.16
N LEU A 4 -19.66 -23.57 2.61
CA LEU A 4 -18.31 -23.16 2.26
C LEU A 4 -17.37 -24.24 2.81
N PRO A 5 -16.41 -24.73 2.02
CA PRO A 5 -15.44 -25.69 2.54
C PRO A 5 -14.76 -25.10 3.78
N PRO A 6 -14.43 -25.93 4.78
CA PRO A 6 -13.81 -25.47 6.02
C PRO A 6 -12.61 -24.59 5.67
N GLU A 7 -12.55 -23.40 6.27
CA GLU A 7 -11.46 -22.45 6.06
C GLU A 7 -10.14 -23.18 6.23
N LYS A 8 -9.38 -23.34 5.14
CA LYS A 8 -8.01 -23.83 5.23
C LYS A 8 -7.23 -22.78 6.03
N GLY A 9 -7.09 -23.08 7.31
CA GLY A 9 -6.39 -22.29 8.29
C GLY A 9 -4.99 -21.91 7.82
N ILE A 10 -4.59 -20.70 8.24
CA ILE A 10 -3.30 -20.06 8.01
C ILE A 10 -3.04 -19.81 6.51
N ARG A 11 -3.36 -18.60 6.06
CA ARG A 11 -2.68 -18.04 4.89
C ARG A 11 -1.20 -17.96 5.27
N ASN A 12 -0.33 -18.66 4.54
CA ASN A 12 1.10 -18.48 4.71
C ASN A 12 1.44 -17.03 4.34
N PHE A 13 1.97 -16.27 5.30
CA PHE A 13 2.39 -14.89 5.11
C PHE A 13 3.91 -14.85 4.96
N SER A 14 4.39 -14.06 3.99
CA SER A 14 5.79 -13.72 3.84
C SER A 14 5.93 -12.20 3.78
N VAL A 15 6.82 -11.67 4.61
CA VAL A 15 7.08 -10.23 4.68
C VAL A 15 8.43 -9.95 4.05
N ILE A 16 8.47 -8.96 3.16
CA ILE A 16 9.65 -8.43 2.51
C ILE A 16 9.80 -7.00 3.00
N GLU A 17 10.69 -6.79 3.95
CA GLU A 17 11.05 -5.46 4.43
C GLU A 17 12.08 -4.85 3.49
N THR A 18 11.90 -3.58 3.16
CA THR A 18 12.81 -2.85 2.27
C THR A 18 12.82 -1.36 2.60
N THR A 19 13.50 -0.56 1.78
CA THR A 19 13.52 0.90 1.90
C THR A 19 12.68 1.53 0.81
N LEU A 20 12.31 2.81 0.97
CA LEU A 20 11.49 3.52 0.00
C LEU A 20 12.16 3.59 -1.38
N GLU A 21 13.48 3.69 -1.42
CA GLU A 21 14.26 3.72 -2.67
C GLU A 21 14.23 2.37 -3.40
N LYS A 22 14.14 1.27 -2.64
CA LYS A 22 14.20 -0.11 -3.17
C LYS A 22 12.83 -0.74 -3.38
N ILE A 23 11.74 -0.10 -2.94
CA ILE A 23 10.39 -0.69 -3.00
C ILE A 23 9.97 -1.08 -4.42
N ARG A 24 10.28 -0.24 -5.41
CA ARG A 24 10.00 -0.50 -6.83
C ARG A 24 10.81 -1.67 -7.37
N GLU A 25 12.08 -1.77 -7.01
CA GLU A 25 12.95 -2.90 -7.37
C GLU A 25 12.35 -4.20 -6.82
N LYS A 26 12.01 -4.23 -5.54
CA LYS A 26 11.44 -5.42 -4.89
C LYS A 26 10.11 -5.84 -5.49
N ILE A 27 9.27 -4.89 -5.85
CA ILE A 27 7.99 -5.21 -6.51
C ILE A 27 8.22 -5.76 -7.91
N ARG A 28 9.19 -5.25 -8.69
CA ARG A 28 9.54 -5.84 -9.99
C ARG A 28 10.09 -7.26 -9.89
N GLU A 29 10.88 -7.56 -8.85
CA GLU A 29 11.41 -8.91 -8.62
C GLU A 29 10.30 -9.94 -8.36
N ILE A 30 9.19 -9.54 -7.73
CA ILE A 30 8.11 -10.46 -7.35
C ILE A 30 6.92 -10.47 -8.30
N TYR A 31 6.67 -9.38 -9.04
CA TYR A 31 5.41 -9.20 -9.76
C TYR A 31 5.44 -9.79 -11.16
N ASP A 32 4.78 -10.94 -11.31
CA ASP A 32 4.34 -11.49 -12.60
C ASP A 32 2.80 -11.55 -12.59
N PRO A 33 2.08 -10.77 -13.41
CA PRO A 33 0.61 -10.72 -13.38
C PRO A 33 -0.06 -12.07 -13.66
N LYS A 34 0.64 -13.03 -14.28
CA LYS A 34 0.13 -14.39 -14.48
C LYS A 34 0.13 -15.17 -13.17
N LYS A 35 1.16 -15.02 -12.34
CA LYS A 35 1.42 -15.83 -11.13
C LYS A 35 1.08 -15.14 -9.82
N VAL A 36 1.10 -13.81 -9.80
CA VAL A 36 0.99 -12.97 -8.61
C VAL A 36 -0.16 -11.99 -8.80
N HIS A 37 -1.15 -12.09 -7.91
CA HIS A 37 -2.30 -11.19 -7.88
C HIS A 37 -2.01 -10.02 -6.94
N TYR A 38 -2.18 -8.79 -7.43
CA TYR A 38 -2.16 -7.60 -6.58
C TYR A 38 -3.45 -7.53 -5.77
N ILE A 39 -3.31 -7.42 -4.44
CA ILE A 39 -4.43 -7.32 -3.51
C ILE A 39 -4.72 -5.84 -3.22
N GLY A 40 -3.68 -5.09 -2.88
CA GLY A 40 -3.80 -3.66 -2.67
C GLY A 40 -2.58 -3.01 -2.03
N VAL A 41 -2.71 -1.72 -1.72
CA VAL A 41 -1.75 -0.97 -0.90
C VAL A 41 -2.49 -0.32 0.27
N ASP A 42 -1.82 -0.26 1.41
CA ASP A 42 -2.26 0.57 2.52
C ASP A 42 -1.07 1.32 3.13
N ALA A 43 -1.37 2.23 4.05
CA ALA A 43 -0.38 2.92 4.87
C ALA A 43 -0.63 2.66 6.36
N TYR A 44 0.45 2.64 7.13
CA TYR A 44 0.43 2.59 8.58
C TYR A 44 1.20 3.77 9.16
N ASP A 45 0.64 4.41 10.18
CA ASP A 45 1.24 5.52 10.90
C ASP A 45 1.40 5.15 12.38
N ASP A 46 2.64 5.03 12.85
CA ASP A 46 2.91 4.74 14.26
C ASP A 46 2.97 6.00 15.15
N GLY A 47 2.91 7.20 14.56
CA GLY A 47 3.04 8.52 15.20
C GLY A 47 4.44 9.13 15.11
N ASN A 48 5.43 8.35 14.65
CA ASN A 48 6.81 8.75 14.42
C ASN A 48 7.20 8.64 12.95
N LYS A 49 6.85 7.53 12.29
CA LYS A 49 7.10 7.26 10.88
C LYS A 49 5.85 6.72 10.20
N MET A 50 5.85 6.83 8.88
CA MET A 50 4.89 6.16 8.02
C MET A 50 5.50 4.85 7.49
N GLU A 51 4.66 3.87 7.16
CA GLU A 51 5.03 2.66 6.44
C GLU A 51 4.06 2.45 5.28
N ILE A 52 4.57 2.25 4.06
CA ILE A 52 3.75 1.85 2.91
C ILE A 52 3.80 0.34 2.77
N ARG A 53 2.65 -0.28 2.51
CA ARG A 53 2.46 -1.73 2.56
C ARG A 53 1.74 -2.23 1.32
N TYR A 54 2.46 -2.90 0.43
CA TYR A 54 1.90 -3.52 -0.77
C TYR A 54 1.63 -5.00 -0.57
N TRP A 55 0.42 -5.42 -0.90
CA TRP A 55 -0.10 -6.76 -0.68
C TRP A 55 -0.27 -7.52 -2.00
N PHE A 56 0.23 -8.75 -2.01
CA PHE A 56 0.13 -9.64 -3.17
C PHE A 56 -0.24 -11.07 -2.75
N LEU A 57 -0.82 -11.84 -3.67
CA LEU A 57 -1.08 -13.27 -3.51
C LEU A 57 -0.32 -14.06 -4.58
N LYS A 58 0.58 -14.95 -4.17
CA LYS A 58 1.16 -15.97 -5.05
C LYS A 58 0.13 -17.08 -5.28
N LYS A 59 -0.41 -17.18 -6.49
CA LYS A 59 -1.53 -18.08 -6.82
C LYS A 59 -1.20 -19.56 -6.61
N GLU A 60 -0.01 -19.99 -7.01
CA GLU A 60 0.41 -21.40 -6.97
C GLU A 60 0.57 -21.91 -5.54
N SER A 61 1.17 -21.10 -4.67
CA SER A 61 1.47 -21.47 -3.29
C SER A 61 0.44 -20.99 -2.28
N ASN A 62 -0.55 -20.21 -2.70
CA ASN A 62 -1.52 -19.52 -1.84
C ASN A 62 -0.85 -18.74 -0.68
N VAL A 63 0.29 -18.09 -0.99
CA VAL A 63 1.08 -17.29 -0.03
C VAL A 63 0.75 -15.82 -0.23
N VAL A 64 0.42 -15.12 0.85
CA VAL A 64 0.29 -13.65 0.85
C VAL A 64 1.68 -13.05 1.06
N LEU A 65 2.06 -12.14 0.18
CA LEU A 65 3.28 -11.35 0.30
C LEU A 65 2.92 -9.94 0.76
N LEU A 66 3.65 -9.46 1.75
CA LEU A 66 3.67 -8.05 2.14
C LEU A 66 5.04 -7.48 1.80
N VAL A 67 5.10 -6.52 0.88
CA VAL A 67 6.30 -5.71 0.66
C VAL A 67 6.10 -4.37 1.35
N LYS A 68 6.96 -4.03 2.31
CA LYS A 68 6.80 -2.82 3.12
C LYS A 68 8.07 -2.01 3.25
N ALA A 69 7.91 -0.69 3.31
CA ALA A 69 9.01 0.24 3.51
C ALA A 69 8.59 1.37 4.46
N PRO A 70 9.37 1.65 5.51
CA PRO A 70 9.18 2.84 6.32
C PRO A 70 9.68 4.09 5.56
N PHE A 71 9.09 5.24 5.87
CA PHE A 71 9.50 6.55 5.34
C PHE A 71 9.15 7.68 6.30
N ASP A 72 9.85 8.81 6.16
CA ASP A 72 9.59 9.99 6.98
C ASP A 72 8.41 10.80 6.42
N TYR A 73 7.74 11.57 7.29
CA TYR A 73 6.64 12.42 6.84
C TYR A 73 7.09 13.44 5.80
N GLY A 74 6.31 13.58 4.72
CA GLY A 74 6.59 14.50 3.61
C GLY A 74 7.59 13.97 2.58
N GLU A 75 8.28 12.86 2.87
CA GLU A 75 9.13 12.18 1.90
C GLU A 75 8.32 11.75 0.67
N LYS A 76 8.92 11.88 -0.52
CA LYS A 76 8.26 11.52 -1.77
C LYS A 76 8.24 10.01 -1.94
N VAL A 77 7.06 9.42 -1.89
CA VAL A 77 6.82 7.99 -2.10
C VAL A 77 6.72 7.71 -3.59
N PRO A 78 7.53 6.79 -4.14
CA PRO A 78 7.47 6.47 -5.55
C PRO A 78 6.25 5.57 -5.83
N SER A 79 5.45 5.91 -6.84
CA SER A 79 4.31 5.09 -7.29
C SER A 79 4.81 3.79 -7.93
N ILE A 80 4.01 2.74 -7.93
CA ILE A 80 4.25 1.49 -8.67
C ILE A 80 3.31 1.31 -9.87
N SER A 81 2.52 2.32 -10.21
CA SER A 81 1.46 2.23 -11.22
C SER A 81 1.92 1.87 -12.64
N ASP A 82 3.20 2.06 -12.97
CA ASP A 82 3.82 1.57 -14.21
C ASP A 82 4.15 0.07 -14.17
N ILE A 83 4.31 -0.52 -12.98
CA ILE A 83 4.55 -1.95 -12.74
C ILE A 83 3.22 -2.68 -12.54
N VAL A 84 2.35 -2.11 -11.69
CA VAL A 84 1.04 -2.65 -11.29
C VAL A 84 -0.01 -1.59 -11.56
N LYS A 85 -0.57 -1.60 -12.78
CA LYS A 85 -1.50 -0.56 -13.25
C LYS A 85 -2.63 -0.18 -12.29
N PRO A 86 -3.35 -1.10 -11.64
CA PRO A 86 -4.45 -0.71 -10.74
C PRO A 86 -4.01 -0.06 -9.42
N ALA A 87 -2.72 -0.07 -9.07
CA ALA A 87 -2.24 0.45 -7.80
C ALA A 87 -2.51 1.95 -7.60
N PHE A 88 -2.57 2.74 -8.68
CA PHE A 88 -2.73 4.20 -8.57
C PHE A 88 -3.98 4.59 -7.78
N VAL A 89 -5.08 3.83 -7.89
CA VAL A 89 -6.35 4.15 -7.21
C VAL A 89 -6.16 4.18 -5.70
N GLN A 90 -5.57 3.11 -5.16
CA GLN A 90 -5.36 2.95 -3.72
C GLN A 90 -4.18 3.78 -3.23
N GLU A 91 -3.14 3.97 -4.05
CA GLU A 91 -2.07 4.93 -3.77
C GLU A 91 -2.66 6.34 -3.56
N TRP A 92 -3.53 6.80 -4.46
CA TRP A 92 -4.09 8.14 -4.36
C TRP A 92 -5.11 8.26 -3.22
N GLU A 93 -5.87 7.19 -2.93
CA GLU A 93 -6.70 7.09 -1.73
C GLU A 93 -5.87 7.30 -0.45
N ILE A 94 -4.80 6.52 -0.24
CA ILE A 94 -3.97 6.67 0.97
C ILE A 94 -3.22 8.00 1.00
N ALA A 95 -2.92 8.58 -0.16
CA ALA A 95 -2.33 9.92 -0.24
C ALA A 95 -3.27 10.98 0.32
N ASP A 96 -4.56 10.92 0.03
CA ASP A 96 -5.55 11.84 0.60
C ASP A 96 -5.82 11.53 2.09
N LEU A 97 -5.97 10.25 2.43
CA LEU A 97 -6.35 9.83 3.78
C LEU A 97 -5.24 10.00 4.83
N PHE A 98 -3.97 9.89 4.43
CA PHE A 98 -2.81 10.01 5.31
C PHE A 98 -1.92 11.22 5.00
N GLY A 99 -2.20 11.96 3.92
CA GLY A 99 -1.37 13.09 3.49
C GLY A 99 0.00 12.67 2.96
N ILE A 100 0.07 11.53 2.26
CA ILE A 100 1.31 10.98 1.72
C ILE A 100 1.65 11.64 0.38
N ASN A 101 2.91 12.04 0.21
CA ASN A 101 3.41 12.64 -1.02
C ASN A 101 3.75 11.58 -2.08
N ILE A 102 2.74 11.01 -2.75
CA ILE A 102 2.94 10.00 -3.79
C ILE A 102 3.23 10.65 -5.16
N GLU A 103 4.23 10.10 -5.86
CA GLU A 103 4.59 10.50 -7.21
C GLU A 103 3.42 10.41 -8.20
N GLY A 104 3.20 11.49 -8.96
CA GLY A 104 2.22 11.52 -10.05
C GLY A 104 0.76 11.52 -9.58
N ARG A 105 0.50 11.68 -8.27
CA ARG A 105 -0.85 11.73 -7.73
C ARG A 105 -1.61 12.97 -8.21
N VAL A 106 -2.93 12.83 -8.27
CA VAL A 106 -3.87 13.95 -8.31
C VAL A 106 -4.43 14.13 -6.89
N GLU A 107 -4.56 15.38 -6.43
CA GLU A 107 -5.14 15.68 -5.13
C GLU A 107 -6.67 15.57 -5.15
N ASN A 108 -7.28 15.31 -3.98
CA ASN A 108 -8.74 15.25 -3.82
C ASN A 108 -9.37 14.16 -4.72
N PHE A 109 -8.65 13.06 -4.87
CA PHE A 109 -9.13 11.87 -5.58
C PHE A 109 -10.20 11.15 -4.76
N PHE A 110 -10.02 11.11 -3.44
CA PHE A 110 -10.92 10.43 -2.51
C PHE A 110 -11.64 11.39 -1.56
N LEU A 111 -10.95 12.46 -1.14
CA LEU A 111 -11.52 13.49 -0.26
C LEU A 111 -11.96 14.71 -1.07
N THR A 112 -13.04 15.37 -0.65
CA THR A 112 -13.41 16.67 -1.24
C THR A 112 -12.47 17.77 -0.71
N PRO A 113 -12.33 18.91 -1.41
CA PRO A 113 -11.49 20.02 -0.95
C PRO A 113 -11.84 20.56 0.46
N GLU A 114 -13.09 20.41 0.88
CA GLU A 114 -13.60 20.86 2.19
C GLU A 114 -13.41 19.82 3.31
N SER A 115 -13.00 18.60 2.96
CA SER A 115 -12.78 17.54 3.93
C SER A 115 -11.57 17.83 4.83
N PRO A 116 -11.53 17.32 6.07
CA PRO A 116 -10.31 17.34 6.87
C PRO A 116 -9.15 16.70 6.09
N ARG A 117 -7.98 17.35 6.13
CA ARG A 117 -6.77 16.79 5.52
C ARG A 117 -6.30 15.56 6.31
N ALA A 118 -5.74 14.56 5.65
CA ALA A 118 -5.12 13.38 6.25
C ALA A 118 -5.85 12.80 7.49
N PRO A 119 -7.17 12.51 7.41
CA PRO A 119 -7.99 12.14 8.57
C PRO A 119 -7.57 10.84 9.27
N LEU A 120 -6.77 9.98 8.62
CA LEU A 120 -6.29 8.73 9.20
C LEU A 120 -4.88 8.82 9.80
N ARG A 121 -4.24 9.99 9.71
CA ARG A 121 -2.91 10.21 10.29
C ARG A 121 -2.99 10.21 11.82
N ARG A 122 -1.99 9.63 12.47
CA ARG A 122 -1.96 9.51 13.93
C ARG A 122 -1.51 10.84 14.56
N GLY A 123 -2.44 11.53 15.21
CA GLY A 123 -2.21 12.75 15.98
C GLY A 123 -2.30 14.05 15.16
N ASP A 124 -2.24 15.19 15.85
CA ASP A 124 -2.44 16.54 15.27
C ASP A 124 -1.27 17.05 14.41
N LYS A 125 -0.40 16.18 13.88
CA LYS A 125 0.74 16.56 13.00
C LYS A 125 0.29 16.88 11.56
N LEU A 126 -0.95 17.29 11.39
CA LEU A 126 -1.37 18.10 10.25
C LEU A 126 -0.94 19.52 10.56
N GLY A 127 0.05 20.00 9.82
CA GLY A 127 0.66 21.32 10.01
C GLY A 127 -0.39 22.40 10.32
N LYS A 128 -0.18 23.06 11.46
CA LYS A 128 -0.26 24.52 11.46
C LYS A 128 0.87 25.06 10.59
#